data_AF-A0A2H1KTP4-F1
#
_entry.id   AF-A0A2H1KTP4-F1
#
_cell.length_a   1.000
_cell.length_b   1.000
_cell.length_c   1.000
_cell.angle_alpha   90.00
_cell.angle_beta   90.00
_cell.angle_gamma   90.00
#
_symmetry.space_group_name_H-M   'P 1'
#
loop_
_entity.id
_entity.type
_entity.pdbx_description
1 polymer ?
#
loop_
_entity_poly.entity_id
_entity_poly.type
_entity_poly.pdbx_seq_one_letter_code
_entity_poly.pdbx_strand_id
1 'polypeptide(L)'
;MDGGDTLSSRKKLAAAILESKDDDLTQALAIAERMSITDVAETLYNNKPDLQFDHSELCDRFISAWLDRLSTVERFVAAERLDGLYSLGLVWLPHAQDRSWERMLRLAASSLEEIADTLTYAEGDANSPDTSFNRRYAMKLVELARGPLAEVAGELSRCADELVELQSQADTEEESEG
;
A
#
# COMPACT_ATOMS: atom_id res chain seq x y z
N MET A 1 25.12 17.94 2.64
CA MET A 1 25.31 17.93 1.17
C MET A 1 24.69 16.66 0.63
N ASP A 2 23.36 16.59 0.54
CA ASP A 2 22.64 15.34 0.23
C ASP A 2 21.57 15.52 -0.88
N GLY A 3 21.07 16.75 -1.09
CA GLY A 3 20.00 17.00 -2.06
C GLY A 3 20.35 16.82 -3.54
N GLY A 4 21.65 16.68 -3.89
CA GLY A 4 22.09 16.46 -5.28
C GLY A 4 21.83 15.03 -5.78
N ASP A 5 22.10 14.04 -4.92
CA ASP A 5 21.92 12.62 -5.25
C ASP A 5 20.45 12.21 -5.20
N THR A 6 19.67 12.80 -4.29
CA THR A 6 18.21 12.58 -4.22
C THR A 6 17.52 13.08 -5.49
N LEU A 7 17.79 14.31 -5.94
CA LEU A 7 17.18 14.86 -7.15
C LEU A 7 17.56 14.05 -8.42
N SER A 8 18.80 13.55 -8.46
CA SER A 8 19.29 12.66 -9.52
C SER A 8 18.54 11.33 -9.53
N SER A 9 18.30 10.74 -8.35
CA SER A 9 17.60 9.46 -8.20
C SER A 9 16.11 9.57 -8.58
N ARG A 10 15.43 10.64 -8.17
CA ARG A 10 14.02 10.89 -8.54
C ARG A 10 13.83 11.02 -10.05
N LYS A 11 14.73 11.74 -10.73
CA LYS A 11 14.71 11.85 -12.20
C LYS A 11 14.92 10.49 -12.88
N LYS A 12 15.84 9.67 -12.36
CA LYS A 12 16.08 8.31 -12.88
C LYS A 12 14.87 7.41 -12.70
N LEU A 13 14.21 7.48 -11.54
CA LEU A 13 12.98 6.72 -11.30
C LEU A 13 11.89 7.14 -12.28
N ALA A 14 11.62 8.44 -12.43
CA ALA A 14 10.59 8.90 -13.34
C ALA A 14 10.85 8.48 -14.80
N ALA A 15 12.09 8.63 -15.27
CA ALA A 15 12.48 8.17 -16.60
C ALA A 15 12.29 6.66 -16.76
N ALA A 16 12.72 5.86 -15.78
CA ALA A 16 12.56 4.40 -15.83
C ALA A 16 11.08 3.96 -15.86
N ILE A 17 10.19 4.67 -15.16
CA ILE A 17 8.75 4.40 -15.24
C ILE A 17 8.26 4.71 -16.66
N LEU A 18 8.54 5.90 -17.19
CA LEU A 18 8.09 6.32 -18.54
C LEU A 18 8.67 5.45 -19.67
N GLU A 19 9.87 4.89 -19.49
CA GLU A 19 10.54 4.01 -20.45
C GLU A 19 10.09 2.55 -20.37
N SER A 20 9.22 2.20 -19.41
CA SER A 20 8.71 0.83 -19.22
C SER A 20 7.81 0.45 -20.40
N LYS A 21 8.37 -0.32 -21.35
CA LYS A 21 7.65 -0.90 -22.50
C LYS A 21 7.07 -2.25 -22.13
N ASP A 22 5.93 -2.60 -22.73
CA ASP A 22 5.28 -3.90 -22.56
C ASP A 22 5.09 -4.30 -21.08
N ASP A 23 4.83 -3.29 -20.23
CA ASP A 23 4.67 -3.43 -18.77
C ASP A 23 5.89 -3.98 -18.00
N ASP A 24 7.09 -3.96 -18.59
CA ASP A 24 8.32 -4.31 -17.87
C ASP A 24 8.77 -3.17 -16.95
N LEU A 25 8.29 -3.21 -15.71
CA LEU A 25 8.63 -2.27 -14.64
C LEU A 25 9.94 -2.64 -13.90
N THR A 26 10.68 -3.66 -14.33
CA THR A 26 11.81 -4.22 -13.57
C THR A 26 12.84 -3.17 -13.17
N GLN A 27 13.21 -2.29 -14.11
CA GLN A 27 14.20 -1.24 -13.85
C GLN A 27 13.68 -0.18 -12.88
N ALA A 28 12.44 0.28 -13.06
CA ALA A 28 11.81 1.26 -12.18
C ALA A 28 11.72 0.73 -10.74
N LEU A 29 11.31 -0.53 -10.58
CA LEU A 29 11.20 -1.19 -9.28
C LEU A 29 12.57 -1.35 -8.61
N ALA A 30 13.61 -1.75 -9.35
CA ALA A 30 14.96 -1.87 -8.82
C ALA A 30 15.57 -0.53 -8.36
N ILE A 31 15.14 0.58 -8.96
CA ILE A 31 15.50 1.93 -8.50
C ILE A 31 14.71 2.27 -7.23
N ALA A 32 13.40 2.05 -7.23
CA ALA A 32 12.51 2.38 -6.12
C ALA A 32 12.84 1.61 -4.83
N GLU A 33 13.29 0.36 -4.93
CA GLU A 33 13.77 -0.46 -3.78
C GLU A 33 14.93 0.17 -3.01
N ARG A 34 15.68 1.08 -3.64
CA ARG A 34 16.82 1.76 -3.03
C ARG A 34 16.48 3.16 -2.52
N MET A 35 15.22 3.56 -2.65
CA MET A 35 14.72 4.88 -2.31
C MET A 35 13.86 4.80 -1.05
N SER A 36 13.77 5.92 -0.33
CA SER A 36 12.79 6.02 0.76
C SER A 36 11.36 6.09 0.17
N ILE A 37 10.37 5.64 0.94
CA ILE A 37 8.94 5.79 0.58
C ILE A 37 8.63 7.25 0.23
N THR A 38 9.16 8.20 1.00
CA THR A 38 9.00 9.63 0.76
C THR A 38 9.58 10.06 -0.59
N ASP A 39 10.76 9.57 -0.97
CA ASP A 39 11.36 9.95 -2.25
C ASP A 39 10.62 9.35 -3.45
N VAL A 40 10.11 8.12 -3.33
CA VAL A 40 9.26 7.51 -4.36
C VAL A 40 7.97 8.32 -4.49
N ALA A 41 7.28 8.59 -3.38
CA ALA A 41 6.07 9.40 -3.38
C ALA A 41 6.32 10.80 -3.98
N GLU A 42 7.36 11.51 -3.54
CA GLU A 42 7.70 12.83 -4.09
C GLU A 42 8.07 12.77 -5.58
N THR A 43 8.62 11.66 -6.07
CA THR A 43 8.83 11.48 -7.52
C THR A 43 7.50 11.44 -8.25
N LEU A 44 6.55 10.64 -7.77
CA LEU A 44 5.23 10.51 -8.37
C LEU A 44 4.43 11.82 -8.28
N TYR A 45 4.47 12.54 -7.15
CA TYR A 45 3.75 13.81 -6.93
C TYR A 45 4.32 15.01 -7.71
N ASN A 46 5.60 15.00 -8.09
CA ASN A 46 6.24 16.19 -8.69
C ASN A 46 6.59 16.04 -10.17
N ASN A 47 6.33 14.88 -10.79
CA ASN A 47 6.63 14.64 -12.19
C ASN A 47 5.44 14.95 -13.11
N LYS A 48 4.99 16.21 -13.10
CA LYS A 48 3.96 16.72 -14.01
C LYS A 48 4.57 17.20 -15.33
N PRO A 49 3.87 17.04 -16.47
CA PRO A 49 2.62 16.31 -16.69
C PRO A 49 2.86 14.85 -17.11
N ASP A 50 4.10 14.37 -17.10
CA ASP A 50 4.40 13.09 -17.77
C ASP A 50 3.78 11.91 -16.98
N LEU A 51 4.17 11.71 -15.72
CA LEU A 51 3.63 10.60 -14.92
C LEU A 51 2.19 10.82 -14.42
N GLN A 52 1.81 12.08 -14.22
CA GLN A 52 0.49 12.45 -13.73
C GLN A 52 -0.37 12.87 -14.91
N PHE A 53 -1.63 12.47 -14.96
CA PHE A 53 -2.51 12.72 -16.11
C PHE A 53 -2.16 11.86 -17.34
N ASP A 54 -1.05 12.12 -18.05
CA ASP A 54 -0.77 11.53 -19.37
C ASP A 54 -0.45 10.03 -19.31
N HIS A 55 0.14 9.58 -18.21
CA HIS A 55 0.51 8.18 -17.97
C HIS A 55 -0.13 7.60 -16.69
N SER A 56 -1.36 8.02 -16.35
CA SER A 56 -2.07 7.62 -15.12
C SER A 56 -2.16 6.11 -14.91
N GLU A 57 -2.45 5.32 -15.95
CA GLU A 57 -2.49 3.86 -15.85
C GLU A 57 -1.12 3.25 -15.57
N LEU A 58 -0.07 3.74 -16.22
CA LEU A 58 1.30 3.28 -15.99
C LEU A 58 1.76 3.62 -14.57
N CYS A 59 1.39 4.81 -14.08
CA CYS A 59 1.63 5.23 -12.71
C CYS A 59 0.94 4.29 -11.70
N ASP A 60 -0.34 3.96 -11.89
CA ASP A 60 -1.08 3.04 -11.02
C ASP A 60 -0.51 1.60 -11.05
N ARG A 61 -0.09 1.12 -12.23
CA ARG A 61 0.60 -0.18 -12.35
C ARG A 61 1.93 -0.18 -11.60
N PHE A 62 2.73 0.87 -11.75
CA PHE A 62 3.98 1.02 -10.99
C PHE A 62 3.72 1.04 -9.49
N ILE A 63 2.74 1.83 -9.02
CA ILE A 63 2.36 1.91 -7.61
C ILE A 63 2.01 0.52 -7.08
N SER A 64 1.13 -0.21 -7.78
CA SER A 64 0.71 -1.56 -7.38
C SER A 64 1.91 -2.51 -7.29
N ALA A 65 2.73 -2.57 -8.34
CA ALA A 65 3.90 -3.45 -8.38
C ALA A 65 4.98 -3.08 -7.35
N TRP A 66 5.14 -1.80 -7.02
CA TRP A 66 6.10 -1.33 -6.01
C TRP A 66 5.63 -1.68 -4.60
N LEU A 67 4.34 -1.45 -4.30
CA LEU A 67 3.76 -1.79 -3.01
C LEU A 67 3.92 -3.29 -2.70
N ASP A 68 3.74 -4.16 -3.67
CA ASP A 68 3.92 -5.62 -3.51
C ASP A 68 5.33 -6.03 -3.10
N ARG A 69 6.34 -5.17 -3.29
CA ARG A 69 7.74 -5.42 -2.87
C ARG A 69 8.05 -4.98 -1.44
N LEU A 70 7.17 -4.22 -0.80
CA LEU A 70 7.36 -3.73 0.56
C LEU A 70 6.88 -4.77 1.59
N SER A 71 7.45 -4.71 2.79
CA SER A 71 6.90 -5.43 3.94
C SER A 71 5.48 -4.92 4.25
N THR A 72 4.65 -5.69 4.93
CA THR A 72 3.23 -5.37 5.12
C THR A 72 3.01 -4.00 5.78
N VAL A 73 3.78 -3.68 6.81
CA VAL A 73 3.70 -2.37 7.50
C VAL A 73 4.18 -1.24 6.59
N GLU A 74 5.31 -1.41 5.90
CA GLU A 74 5.83 -0.41 4.95
C GLU A 74 4.86 -0.18 3.79
N ARG A 75 4.18 -1.24 3.34
CA ARG A 75 3.18 -1.21 2.27
C ARG A 75 1.99 -0.35 2.65
N PHE A 76 1.46 -0.50 3.87
CA PHE A 76 0.38 0.36 4.37
C PHE A 76 0.81 1.83 4.46
N VAL A 77 1.99 2.10 5.03
CA VAL A 77 2.53 3.47 5.13
C VAL A 77 2.75 4.09 3.75
N ALA A 78 3.27 3.32 2.80
CA ALA A 78 3.47 3.78 1.43
C ALA A 78 2.14 4.07 0.72
N ALA A 79 1.13 3.21 0.89
CA ALA A 79 -0.19 3.43 0.31
C ALA A 79 -0.85 4.70 0.88
N GLU A 80 -0.77 4.93 2.19
CA GLU A 80 -1.27 6.17 2.82
C GLU A 80 -0.60 7.41 2.23
N ARG A 81 0.73 7.35 2.05
CA ARG A 81 1.49 8.46 1.49
C ARG A 81 1.10 8.77 0.04
N LEU A 82 0.65 7.76 -0.70
CA LEU A 82 0.26 7.87 -2.11
C LEU A 82 -1.23 8.18 -2.31
N ASP A 83 -2.06 8.13 -1.27
CA ASP A 83 -3.51 8.37 -1.39
C ASP A 83 -3.84 9.71 -2.08
N GLY A 84 -3.07 10.76 -1.76
CA GLY A 84 -3.20 12.08 -2.37
C GLY A 84 -3.02 12.08 -3.89
N LEU A 85 -2.36 11.08 -4.50
CA LEU A 85 -2.29 10.97 -5.96
C LEU A 85 -3.67 10.66 -6.56
N TYR A 86 -4.48 9.85 -5.87
CA TYR A 86 -5.80 9.44 -6.31
C TYR A 86 -6.85 10.47 -5.90
N SER A 87 -6.84 10.91 -4.64
CA SER A 87 -7.85 11.86 -4.12
C SER A 87 -7.73 13.28 -4.67
N LEU A 88 -6.53 13.70 -5.13
CA LEU A 88 -6.33 14.99 -5.81
C LEU A 88 -6.40 14.89 -7.34
N GLY A 89 -6.76 13.73 -7.89
CA GLY A 89 -6.91 13.52 -9.34
C GLY A 89 -5.61 13.61 -10.13
N LEU A 90 -4.46 13.31 -9.51
CA LEU A 90 -3.15 13.28 -10.19
C LEU A 90 -2.94 11.97 -10.95
N VAL A 91 -3.58 10.89 -10.49
CA VAL A 91 -3.79 9.64 -11.22
C VAL A 91 -5.25 9.65 -11.68
N TRP A 92 -5.47 9.98 -12.96
CA TRP A 92 -6.80 10.09 -13.54
C TRP A 92 -7.26 8.72 -14.07
N LEU A 93 -8.01 7.99 -13.25
CA LEU A 93 -8.59 6.68 -13.57
C LEU A 93 -10.07 6.63 -13.16
N PRO A 94 -10.89 5.80 -13.82
CA PRO A 94 -12.22 5.46 -13.32
C PRO A 94 -12.15 4.96 -11.88
N HIS A 95 -13.00 5.52 -11.02
CA HIS A 95 -13.08 5.19 -9.59
C HIS A 95 -11.72 5.27 -8.85
N ALA A 96 -10.83 6.19 -9.25
CA ALA A 96 -9.47 6.31 -8.70
C ALA A 96 -9.45 6.38 -7.16
N GLN A 97 -10.36 7.15 -6.56
CA GLN A 97 -10.45 7.26 -5.11
C GLN A 97 -10.89 5.94 -4.46
N ASP A 98 -11.84 5.23 -5.07
CA ASP A 98 -12.32 3.96 -4.53
C ASP A 98 -11.23 2.88 -4.64
N ARG A 99 -10.43 2.87 -5.72
CA ARG A 99 -9.23 2.02 -5.84
C ARG A 99 -8.23 2.28 -4.72
N SER A 100 -8.01 3.55 -4.36
CA SER A 100 -7.13 3.93 -3.23
C SER A 100 -7.67 3.38 -1.91
N TRP A 101 -8.97 3.58 -1.65
CA TRP A 101 -9.63 3.11 -0.43
C TRP A 101 -9.65 1.59 -0.32
N GLU A 102 -10.00 0.89 -1.39
CA GLU A 102 -9.98 -0.58 -1.44
C GLU A 102 -8.59 -1.09 -1.06
N ARG A 103 -7.55 -0.54 -1.68
CA ARG A 103 -6.16 -0.88 -1.39
C ARG A 103 -5.82 -0.61 0.08
N MET A 104 -6.15 0.56 0.61
CA MET A 104 -5.91 0.91 2.00
C MET A 104 -6.59 -0.04 2.98
N LEU A 105 -7.83 -0.44 2.71
CA LEU A 105 -8.59 -1.38 3.54
C LEU A 105 -7.94 -2.77 3.55
N ARG A 106 -7.59 -3.32 2.37
CA ARG A 106 -6.91 -4.62 2.26
C ARG A 106 -5.55 -4.63 2.96
N LEU A 107 -4.79 -3.54 2.82
CA LEU A 107 -3.49 -3.39 3.46
C LEU A 107 -3.59 -3.25 4.98
N ALA A 108 -4.58 -2.51 5.48
CA ALA A 108 -4.86 -2.42 6.90
C ALA A 108 -5.25 -3.80 7.47
N ALA A 109 -6.12 -4.55 6.79
CA ALA A 109 -6.49 -5.91 7.20
C ALA A 109 -5.26 -6.82 7.31
N SER A 110 -4.45 -6.89 6.25
CA SER A 110 -3.23 -7.71 6.22
C SER A 110 -2.22 -7.30 7.31
N SER A 111 -2.09 -5.99 7.58
CA SER A 111 -1.21 -5.48 8.63
C SER A 111 -1.67 -5.91 10.03
N LEU A 112 -2.98 -5.91 10.27
CA LEU A 112 -3.56 -6.38 11.54
C LEU A 112 -3.37 -7.88 11.73
N GLU A 113 -3.47 -8.67 10.66
CA GLU A 113 -3.17 -10.10 10.69
C GLU A 113 -1.70 -10.37 11.07
N GLU A 114 -0.74 -9.66 10.49
CA GLU A 114 0.69 -9.81 10.84
C GLU A 114 1.00 -9.36 12.29
N ILE A 115 0.35 -8.28 12.75
CA ILE A 115 0.45 -7.85 14.16
C ILE A 115 -0.15 -8.93 15.07
N ALA A 116 -1.30 -9.49 14.72
CA ALA A 116 -1.93 -10.56 15.49
C ALA A 116 -1.01 -11.78 15.59
N ASP A 117 -0.44 -12.23 14.46
CA ASP A 117 0.52 -13.33 14.41
C ASP A 117 1.73 -13.05 15.32
N THR A 118 2.27 -11.83 15.27
CA THR A 118 3.39 -11.41 16.13
C THR A 118 3.04 -11.52 17.61
N LEU A 119 1.85 -11.08 18.00
CA LEU A 119 1.40 -11.15 19.39
C LEU A 119 1.22 -12.59 19.89
N THR A 120 0.97 -13.56 19.00
CA THR A 120 0.85 -14.97 19.40
C THR A 120 2.17 -15.59 19.88
N TYR A 121 3.33 -15.06 19.46
CA TYR A 121 4.63 -15.54 19.93
C TYR A 121 4.85 -15.34 21.44
N ALA A 122 4.10 -14.44 22.07
CA ALA A 122 4.17 -14.20 23.50
C ALA A 122 3.98 -15.47 24.35
N GLU A 123 3.21 -16.46 23.86
CA GLU A 123 3.06 -17.75 24.55
C GLU A 123 4.39 -18.51 24.70
N GLY A 124 5.22 -18.49 23.65
CA GLY A 124 6.55 -19.10 23.68
C GLY A 124 7.52 -18.32 24.56
N ASP A 125 7.44 -17.00 24.50
CA ASP A 125 8.34 -16.08 25.21
C ASP A 125 8.07 -15.99 26.71
N ALA A 126 6.87 -16.37 27.17
CA ALA A 126 6.49 -16.30 28.59
C ALA A 126 7.32 -17.22 29.50
N ASN A 127 8.06 -18.17 28.94
CA ASN A 127 8.98 -19.06 29.65
C ASN A 127 10.46 -18.73 29.35
N SER A 128 10.73 -17.66 28.60
CA SER A 128 12.08 -17.21 28.30
C SER A 128 12.70 -16.52 29.53
N PRO A 129 14.00 -16.74 29.83
CA PRO A 129 14.69 -16.00 30.88
C PRO A 129 14.81 -14.50 30.58
N ASP A 130 14.60 -14.09 29.33
CA ASP A 130 14.78 -12.72 28.85
C ASP A 130 13.50 -11.86 28.96
N THR A 131 12.36 -12.44 29.37
CA THR A 131 11.10 -11.69 29.52
C THR A 131 10.68 -11.56 30.98
N SER A 132 10.14 -10.38 31.32
CA SER A 132 9.59 -10.11 32.65
C SER A 132 8.10 -10.45 32.77
N PHE A 133 7.43 -10.71 31.64
CA PHE A 133 6.02 -11.02 31.61
C PHE A 133 5.78 -12.51 31.82
N ASN A 134 4.67 -12.84 32.48
CA ASN A 134 4.30 -14.22 32.78
C ASN A 134 3.24 -14.74 31.81
N ARG A 135 2.94 -16.04 31.91
CA ARG A 135 1.91 -16.71 31.10
C ARG A 135 0.56 -15.98 31.07
N ARG A 136 0.14 -15.36 32.19
CA ARG A 136 -1.12 -14.61 32.24
C ARG A 136 -1.09 -13.39 31.32
N TYR A 137 0.05 -12.69 31.25
CA TYR A 137 0.19 -11.57 30.32
C TYR A 137 0.25 -12.05 28.87
N ALA A 138 1.00 -13.11 28.58
CA ALA A 138 1.05 -13.71 27.25
C ALA A 138 -0.34 -14.13 26.74
N MET A 139 -1.15 -14.77 27.58
CA MET A 139 -2.53 -15.12 27.23
C MET A 139 -3.38 -13.89 26.84
N LYS A 140 -3.19 -12.74 27.51
CA LYS A 140 -3.89 -11.50 27.12
C LYS A 140 -3.50 -11.03 25.72
N LEU A 141 -2.22 -11.15 25.36
CA LEU A 141 -1.77 -10.79 24.01
C LEU A 141 -2.38 -11.72 22.95
N VAL A 142 -2.45 -13.02 23.25
CA VAL A 142 -3.11 -14.00 22.36
C VAL A 142 -4.61 -13.76 22.24
N GLU A 143 -5.28 -13.41 23.34
CA GLU A 143 -6.70 -13.04 23.32
C GLU A 143 -6.96 -11.79 22.46
N LEU A 144 -6.08 -10.79 22.53
CA LEU A 144 -6.16 -9.61 21.67
C LEU A 144 -5.96 -9.97 20.18
N ALA A 145 -4.96 -10.81 19.90
CA ALA A 145 -4.65 -11.26 18.55
C ALA A 145 -5.81 -12.04 17.91
N ARG A 146 -6.35 -13.04 18.63
CA ARG A 146 -7.37 -13.96 18.10
C ARG A 146 -8.80 -13.43 18.17
N GLY A 147 -9.04 -12.38 18.94
CA GLY A 147 -10.35 -11.74 19.03
C GLY A 147 -10.35 -10.39 18.29
N PRO A 148 -10.21 -9.26 19.00
CA PRO A 148 -10.42 -7.93 18.41
C PRO A 148 -9.62 -7.63 17.14
N LEU A 149 -8.36 -8.06 17.04
CA LEU A 149 -7.55 -7.77 15.85
C LEU A 149 -8.04 -8.58 14.63
N ALA A 150 -8.33 -9.86 14.81
CA ALA A 150 -8.88 -10.72 13.77
C ALA A 150 -10.27 -10.25 13.31
N GLU A 151 -11.12 -9.80 14.25
CA GLU A 151 -12.43 -9.23 13.93
C GLU A 151 -12.29 -7.98 13.06
N VAL A 152 -11.48 -7.00 13.48
CA VAL A 152 -11.29 -5.77 12.70
C VAL A 152 -10.67 -6.05 11.33
N ALA A 153 -9.71 -6.96 11.23
CA ALA A 153 -9.14 -7.35 9.94
C ALA A 153 -10.20 -7.94 9.00
N GLY A 154 -11.09 -8.80 9.51
CA GLY A 154 -12.20 -9.37 8.74
C GLY A 154 -13.23 -8.33 8.30
N GLU A 155 -13.53 -7.34 9.15
CA GLU A 155 -14.40 -6.21 8.81
C GLU A 155 -13.81 -5.36 7.68
N LEU A 156 -12.52 -5.04 7.76
CA LEU A 156 -11.82 -4.25 6.74
C LEU A 156 -11.79 -4.95 5.38
N SER A 157 -11.50 -6.26 5.36
CA SER A 157 -11.57 -7.06 4.14
C SER A 157 -12.97 -7.06 3.52
N ARG A 158 -14.02 -7.20 4.34
CA ARG A 158 -15.40 -7.13 3.84
C ARG A 158 -15.77 -5.76 3.28
N CYS A 159 -15.36 -4.68 3.94
CA CYS A 159 -15.57 -3.33 3.40
C CYS A 159 -14.84 -3.13 2.06
N ALA A 160 -13.65 -3.72 1.90
CA ALA A 160 -12.93 -3.69 0.63
C ALA A 160 -13.69 -4.44 -0.48
N ASP A 161 -14.23 -5.61 -0.16
CA ASP A 161 -15.03 -6.40 -1.12
C ASP A 161 -16.34 -5.67 -1.49
N GLU A 162 -17.04 -5.09 -0.52
CA GLU A 162 -18.24 -4.25 -0.76
C GLU A 162 -17.92 -3.06 -1.69
N LEU A 163 -16.75 -2.44 -1.53
CA LEU A 163 -16.34 -1.33 -2.38
C LEU A 163 -16.10 -1.77 -3.83
N VAL A 164 -15.54 -2.97 -4.06
CA VAL A 164 -15.39 -3.54 -5.41
C VAL A 164 -16.75 -3.84 -6.04
N GLU A 165 -17.72 -4.31 -5.25
CA GLU A 165 -19.09 -4.53 -5.74
C GLU A 165 -19.78 -3.22 -6.13
N LEU A 166 -19.62 -2.15 -5.33
CA LEU A 166 -20.16 -0.82 -5.64
C LEU A 166 -19.57 -0.25 -6.93
N GLN A 167 -18.25 -0.40 -7.13
CA GLN A 167 -17.60 0.01 -8.39
C GLN A 167 -18.20 -0.74 -9.60
N SER A 168 -18.35 -2.06 -9.48
CA SER A 168 -18.89 -2.89 -10.57
C SER A 168 -20.34 -2.53 -10.93
N GLN A 169 -21.15 -2.16 -9.93
CA GLN A 169 -22.52 -1.69 -10.13
C GLN A 169 -22.54 -0.34 -10.85
N ALA A 170 -21.70 0.60 -10.42
CA ALA A 170 -21.58 1.91 -11.06
C ALA A 170 -21.17 1.80 -12.54
N ASP A 171 -20.20 0.94 -12.85
CA ASP A 171 -19.76 0.68 -14.24
C ASP A 171 -20.92 0.13 -15.11
N THR A 172 -21.74 -0.76 -14.55
CA THR A 172 -22.88 -1.36 -15.26
C THR A 172 -24.00 -0.34 -15.51
N GLU A 173 -24.24 0.57 -14.57
CA GLU A 173 -25.23 1.64 -14.71
C GLU A 173 -24.81 2.62 -15.82
N GLU A 174 -23.55 3.05 -15.85
CA GLU A 174 -23.01 3.93 -16.90
C GLU A 174 -23.08 3.31 -18.30
N GLU A 175 -22.80 2.00 -18.43
CA GLU A 175 -22.96 1.28 -19.71
C GLU A 175 -24.42 1.17 -20.18
N SER A 176 -25.39 1.22 -19.25
CA SER A 176 -26.81 1.12 -19.56
C SER A 176 -27.47 2.45 -19.96
N GLU A 177 -26.84 3.58 -19.58
CA GLU A 177 -27.31 4.94 -19.86
C GLU A 177 -26.65 5.59 -21.10
N GLY A 178 -25.58 4.98 -21.65
CA GLY A 178 -24.84 5.44 -22.83
C GLY A 178 -25.31 4.85 -24.17
#